data_AF-A0A963E4K7-F1
#
_entry.id   AF-A0A963E4K7-F1
#
_cell.length_a   1.000
_cell.length_b   1.000
_cell.length_c   1.000
_cell.angle_alpha   90.00
_cell.angle_beta   90.00
_cell.angle_gamma   90.00
#
_symmetry.space_group_name_H-M   'P 1'
#
loop_
_entity.id
_entity.type
_entity.pdbx_description
1 polymer ?
#
loop_
_entity_poly.entity_id
_entity_poly.type
_entity_poly.pdbx_seq_one_letter_code
_entity_poly.pdbx_strand_id
1 'polypeptide(L)'
;MRLALHIADLAVFAVLATAPAWALACWEEAAQRYGISADLLYAVARVESNLNPQAVNRSHLQRTGSYDIGLMQINSGHLSALSHHGIKEADLFDPCTNIRVGAWLLADSFSRRGAT
;
A
#
# COMPACT_ATOMS: atom_id res chain seq x y z
N MET A 1 0.93 48.71 45.24
CA MET A 1 1.51 48.04 44.05
C MET A 1 0.46 47.11 43.45
N ARG A 2 -0.07 47.45 42.26
CA ARG A 2 -1.00 46.59 41.52
C ARG A 2 -0.18 45.81 40.51
N LEU A 3 -0.11 44.49 40.64
CA LEU A 3 0.51 43.62 39.64
C LEU A 3 -0.61 43.17 38.69
N ALA A 4 -0.56 43.64 37.44
CA ALA A 4 -1.57 43.37 36.44
C ALA A 4 -1.50 41.90 35.99
N LEU A 5 -2.65 41.24 36.03
CA LEU A 5 -2.89 39.89 35.53
C LEU A 5 -3.07 39.98 34.01
N HIS A 6 -2.09 39.53 33.23
CA HIS A 6 -2.23 39.40 31.77
C HIS A 6 -2.55 37.94 31.43
N ILE A 7 -3.84 37.64 31.32
CA ILE A 7 -4.33 36.41 30.68
C ILE A 7 -4.21 36.66 29.18
N ALA A 8 -3.19 36.11 28.55
CA ALA A 8 -3.07 36.12 27.09
C ALA A 8 -3.82 34.90 26.54
N ASP A 9 -4.87 35.16 25.78
CA ASP A 9 -5.67 34.18 25.05
C ASP A 9 -4.81 33.24 24.18
N LEU A 10 -4.85 31.94 24.48
CA LEU A 10 -4.32 30.90 23.59
C LEU A 10 -5.38 30.56 22.53
N ALA A 11 -5.29 31.20 21.37
CA ALA A 11 -5.99 30.75 20.17
C ALA A 11 -5.31 29.47 19.65
N VAL A 12 -5.94 28.31 19.85
CA VAL A 12 -5.50 27.03 19.27
C VAL A 12 -5.87 27.01 17.78
N PHE A 13 -4.89 27.28 16.92
CA PHE A 13 -5.00 27.02 15.48
C PHE A 13 -4.85 25.52 15.22
N ALA A 14 -5.95 24.82 14.98
CA ALA A 14 -5.92 23.45 14.49
C ALA A 14 -5.49 23.45 13.01
N VAL A 15 -4.22 23.08 12.76
CA VAL A 15 -3.71 22.86 11.41
C VAL A 15 -4.30 21.56 10.89
N LEU A 16 -5.26 21.63 9.95
CA LEU A 16 -5.66 20.47 9.16
C LEU A 16 -4.51 20.14 8.20
N ALA A 17 -3.69 19.15 8.57
CA ALA A 17 -2.69 18.59 7.66
C ALA A 17 -3.41 17.81 6.55
N THR A 18 -3.52 18.41 5.36
CA THR A 18 -3.90 17.68 4.15
C THR A 18 -2.70 16.85 3.71
N ALA A 19 -2.61 15.63 4.22
CA ALA A 19 -1.61 14.68 3.74
C ALA A 19 -1.87 14.41 2.24
N PRO A 20 -0.84 14.43 1.39
CA PRO A 20 -1.02 14.12 -0.01
C PRO A 20 -1.49 12.66 -0.17
N ALA A 21 -2.21 12.33 -1.26
CA ALA A 21 -2.78 11.00 -1.46
C ALA A 21 -1.74 9.85 -1.44
N TRP A 22 -0.47 10.15 -1.73
CA TRP A 22 0.64 9.19 -1.58
C TRP A 22 1.09 8.97 -0.13
N ALA A 23 0.82 9.92 0.77
CA ALA A 23 1.04 9.79 2.20
C ALA A 23 -0.09 8.99 2.90
N LEU A 24 -1.16 8.63 2.17
CA LEU A 24 -2.26 7.76 2.64
C LEU A 24 -2.14 6.32 2.10
N ALA A 25 -0.93 5.87 1.78
CA ALA A 25 -0.76 4.48 1.38
C ALA A 25 -1.37 3.55 2.45
N CYS A 26 -2.28 2.68 2.01
CA CYS A 26 -3.20 1.91 2.86
C CYS A 26 -2.51 0.74 3.60
N TRP A 27 -1.29 0.95 4.08
CA TRP A 27 -0.45 -0.06 4.73
C TRP A 27 -1.12 -0.61 5.98
N GLU A 28 -1.57 0.26 6.88
CA GLU A 28 -2.20 -0.15 8.14
C GLU A 28 -3.54 -0.85 7.92
N GLU A 29 -4.35 -0.36 6.97
CA GLU A 29 -5.62 -1.00 6.60
C GLU A 29 -5.38 -2.42 6.07
N ALA A 30 -4.44 -2.58 5.13
CA ALA A 30 -4.10 -3.88 4.58
C ALA A 30 -3.46 -4.79 5.64
N ALA A 31 -2.59 -4.25 6.48
CA ALA A 31 -1.93 -4.97 7.56
C ALA A 31 -2.95 -5.57 8.53
N GLN A 32 -3.88 -4.75 9.03
CA GLN A 32 -4.94 -5.18 9.93
C GLN A 32 -5.88 -6.19 9.27
N ARG A 33 -6.23 -5.98 8.00
CA ARG A 33 -7.15 -6.85 7.27
C ARG A 33 -6.59 -8.24 7.01
N TYR A 34 -5.30 -8.34 6.69
CA TYR A 34 -4.68 -9.58 6.23
C TYR A 34 -3.71 -10.20 7.26
N GLY A 35 -3.52 -9.57 8.42
CA GLY A 35 -2.66 -10.08 9.48
C GLY A 35 -1.17 -10.07 9.12
N ILE A 36 -0.73 -9.08 8.32
CA ILE A 36 0.66 -8.90 7.90
C ILE A 36 1.15 -7.57 8.46
N SER A 37 2.38 -7.45 8.94
CA SER A 37 2.86 -6.16 9.44
C SER A 37 2.95 -5.11 8.32
N ALA A 38 2.55 -3.87 8.62
CA ALA A 38 2.66 -2.75 7.70
C ALA A 38 4.11 -2.52 7.25
N ASP A 39 5.07 -2.68 8.18
CA ASP A 39 6.50 -2.61 7.89
C ASP A 39 6.96 -3.67 6.88
N LEU A 40 6.43 -4.90 6.95
CA LEU A 40 6.75 -5.94 5.99
C LEU A 40 6.16 -5.62 4.61
N LEU A 41 4.90 -5.17 4.54
CA LEU A 41 4.29 -4.76 3.28
C LEU A 41 5.08 -3.62 2.62
N TYR A 42 5.49 -2.63 3.41
CA TYR A 42 6.34 -1.54 2.95
C TYR A 42 7.70 -2.06 2.47
N ALA A 43 8.37 -2.91 3.24
CA ALA A 43 9.67 -3.48 2.88
C ALA A 43 9.61 -4.29 1.58
N VAL A 44 8.55 -5.09 1.37
CA VAL A 44 8.31 -5.81 0.11
C VAL A 44 8.17 -4.81 -1.03
N ALA A 45 7.29 -3.81 -0.91
CA ALA A 45 7.12 -2.79 -1.94
C ALA A 45 8.41 -1.99 -2.25
N ARG A 46 9.27 -1.76 -1.24
CA ARG A 46 10.59 -1.15 -1.45
C ARG A 46 11.46 -2.00 -2.36
N VAL A 47 11.51 -3.31 -2.12
CA VAL A 47 12.35 -4.23 -2.91
C VAL A 47 11.76 -4.43 -4.31
N GLU A 48 10.44 -4.58 -4.41
CA GLU A 48 9.74 -4.92 -5.65
C GLU A 48 9.72 -3.76 -6.66
N SER A 49 9.47 -2.52 -6.20
CA SER A 49 9.26 -1.39 -7.11
C SER A 49 10.01 -0.12 -6.72
N ASN A 50 10.75 -0.12 -5.61
CA ASN A 50 11.26 1.09 -4.96
C ASN A 50 10.14 2.13 -4.71
N LEU A 51 8.96 1.67 -4.29
CA LEU A 51 7.73 2.46 -4.09
C LEU A 51 7.20 3.17 -5.34
N ASN A 52 7.49 2.67 -6.54
CA ASN A 52 6.92 3.22 -7.75
C ASN A 52 5.57 2.55 -8.08
N PRO A 53 4.42 3.21 -7.91
CA PRO A 53 3.12 2.61 -8.21
C PRO A 53 2.89 2.40 -9.71
N GLN A 54 3.72 3.01 -10.57
CA GLN A 54 3.69 2.86 -12.03
C GLN A 54 4.71 1.83 -12.54
N ALA A 55 5.38 1.08 -11.65
CA ALA A 55 6.35 0.07 -12.05
C ALA A 55 5.69 -1.07 -12.85
N VAL A 56 6.32 -1.46 -13.96
CA VAL A 56 5.93 -2.62 -14.76
C VAL A 56 7.17 -3.41 -15.11
N ASN A 57 7.23 -4.68 -14.72
CA ASN A 57 8.35 -5.56 -15.03
C ASN A 57 7.96 -6.62 -16.06
N ARG A 58 8.50 -6.48 -17.28
CA ARG A 58 8.30 -7.42 -18.40
C ARG A 58 9.50 -8.33 -18.67
N SER A 59 10.54 -8.29 -17.83
CA SER A 59 11.81 -9.01 -18.07
C SER A 59 11.64 -10.54 -18.21
N HIS A 60 10.60 -11.10 -17.60
CA HIS A 60 10.30 -12.53 -17.57
C HIS A 60 9.10 -12.92 -18.44
N LEU A 61 8.59 -12.01 -19.26
CA LEU A 61 7.40 -12.21 -20.09
C LEU A 61 7.57 -13.36 -21.09
N GLN A 62 8.72 -13.43 -21.77
CA GLN A 62 8.98 -14.48 -22.76
C GLN A 62 9.05 -15.88 -22.13
N ARG A 63 9.47 -15.98 -20.86
CA ARG A 63 9.65 -17.26 -20.15
C ARG A 63 8.36 -17.72 -19.46
N THR A 64 7.58 -16.80 -18.92
CA THR A 64 6.41 -17.12 -18.06
C THR A 64 5.07 -16.83 -18.71
N GLY A 65 5.04 -16.00 -19.77
CA GLY A 65 3.79 -15.48 -20.34
C GLY A 65 3.09 -14.41 -19.48
N SER A 66 3.73 -13.95 -18.40
CA SER A 66 3.18 -12.97 -17.44
C SER A 66 4.16 -11.82 -17.18
N TYR A 67 3.67 -10.74 -16.57
CA TYR A 67 4.46 -9.58 -16.14
C TYR A 67 3.95 -9.05 -14.80
N ASP A 68 4.78 -8.25 -14.12
CA ASP A 68 4.42 -7.74 -12.79
C ASP A 68 4.02 -6.26 -12.83
N ILE A 69 3.04 -5.90 -11.99
CA ILE A 69 2.33 -4.62 -12.08
C ILE A 69 2.31 -3.90 -10.72
N GLY A 70 2.70 -2.63 -10.74
CA GLY A 70 2.51 -1.67 -9.68
C GLY A 70 3.40 -1.87 -8.45
N LEU A 71 2.96 -1.30 -7.32
CA LEU A 71 3.77 -1.06 -6.13
C LEU A 71 4.38 -2.32 -5.50
N MET A 72 3.60 -3.40 -5.44
CA MET A 72 3.98 -4.71 -4.90
C MET A 72 4.22 -5.74 -6.01
N GLN A 73 4.39 -5.30 -7.26
CA GLN A 73 4.69 -6.15 -8.41
C GLN A 73 3.74 -7.36 -8.52
N ILE A 74 2.43 -7.09 -8.56
CA ILE A 74 1.42 -8.13 -8.70
C ILE A 74 1.52 -8.76 -10.08
N ASN A 75 1.78 -10.07 -10.13
CA ASN A 75 1.90 -10.79 -11.39
C ASN A 75 0.56 -10.86 -12.14
N SER A 76 0.59 -10.60 -13.44
CA SER A 76 -0.58 -10.55 -14.34
C SER A 76 -1.36 -11.87 -14.42
N GLY A 77 -0.76 -12.99 -14.02
CA GLY A 77 -1.45 -14.28 -13.90
C GLY A 77 -2.63 -14.26 -12.91
N HIS A 78 -2.65 -13.33 -11.95
CA HIS A 78 -3.75 -13.17 -11.00
C HIS A 78 -4.94 -12.37 -11.55
N LEU A 79 -4.82 -11.73 -12.73
CA LEU A 79 -5.85 -10.82 -13.25
C LEU A 79 -7.21 -11.51 -13.45
N SER A 80 -7.21 -12.79 -13.85
CA SER A 80 -8.45 -13.56 -13.98
C SER A 80 -9.18 -13.68 -12.63
N ALA A 81 -8.47 -14.10 -11.58
CA ALA A 81 -9.03 -14.20 -10.23
C ALA A 81 -9.47 -12.84 -9.68
N LEU A 82 -8.65 -11.80 -9.87
CA LEU A 82 -8.94 -10.42 -9.46
C LEU A 82 -10.19 -9.85 -10.13
N SER A 83 -10.45 -10.21 -11.39
CA SER A 83 -11.62 -9.74 -12.13
C SER A 83 -12.94 -10.21 -11.49
N HIS A 84 -12.95 -11.38 -10.84
CA HIS A 84 -14.12 -11.87 -10.08
C HIS A 84 -14.41 -11.03 -8.84
N HIS A 85 -13.44 -10.25 -8.37
CA HIS A 85 -13.57 -9.28 -7.29
C HIS A 85 -13.76 -7.84 -7.80
N GLY A 86 -13.99 -7.66 -9.11
CA GLY A 86 -14.17 -6.34 -9.71
C GLY A 86 -12.89 -5.52 -9.88
N ILE A 87 -11.71 -6.13 -9.69
CA ILE A 87 -10.40 -5.48 -9.83
C ILE A 87 -9.88 -5.73 -11.24
N LYS A 88 -9.68 -4.65 -11.99
CA LYS A 88 -9.08 -4.64 -13.33
C LYS A 88 -7.58 -4.38 -13.24
N GLU A 89 -6.86 -4.68 -14.31
CA GLU A 89 -5.42 -4.41 -14.39
C GLU A 89 -5.08 -2.94 -14.10
N ALA A 90 -5.87 -2.00 -14.63
CA ALA A 90 -5.67 -0.58 -14.42
C ALA A 90 -5.72 -0.18 -12.93
N ASP A 91 -6.51 -0.90 -12.12
CA ASP A 91 -6.66 -0.62 -10.70
C ASP A 91 -5.39 -1.01 -9.92
N LEU A 92 -4.52 -1.86 -10.48
CA LEU A 92 -3.25 -2.22 -9.85
C LEU A 92 -2.21 -1.08 -9.91
N PHE A 93 -2.49 0.00 -10.62
CA PHE A 93 -1.69 1.24 -10.56
C PHE A 93 -2.14 2.19 -9.46
N ASP A 94 -3.30 1.95 -8.83
CA ASP A 94 -3.69 2.61 -7.59
C ASP A 94 -2.89 2.00 -6.42
N PRO A 95 -2.10 2.79 -5.67
CA PRO A 95 -1.25 2.27 -4.60
C PRO A 95 -2.03 1.46 -3.56
N CYS A 96 -3.20 1.94 -3.12
CA CYS A 96 -3.97 1.27 -2.08
C CYS A 96 -4.55 -0.06 -2.54
N THR A 97 -5.06 -0.12 -3.77
CA THR A 97 -5.56 -1.36 -4.38
C THR A 97 -4.45 -2.36 -4.56
N ASN A 98 -3.28 -1.92 -5.05
CA ASN A 98 -2.11 -2.78 -5.20
C ASN A 98 -1.62 -3.32 -3.85
N ILE A 99 -1.55 -2.48 -2.81
CA ILE A 99 -1.17 -2.88 -1.44
C ILE A 99 -2.15 -3.92 -0.87
N ARG A 100 -3.46 -3.68 -1.00
CA ARG A 100 -4.47 -4.65 -0.53
C ARG A 100 -4.37 -5.99 -1.25
N VAL A 101 -4.14 -5.98 -2.57
CA VAL A 101 -3.97 -7.21 -3.35
C VAL A 101 -2.68 -7.93 -2.97
N GLY A 102 -1.55 -7.21 -2.85
CA GLY A 102 -0.28 -7.81 -2.45
C GLY A 102 -0.34 -8.40 -1.04
N ALA A 103 -0.98 -7.70 -0.09
CA ALA A 103 -1.22 -8.22 1.26
C ALA A 103 -2.11 -9.48 1.24
N TRP A 104 -3.17 -9.50 0.42
CA TRP A 104 -4.00 -10.70 0.26
C TRP A 104 -3.20 -11.89 -0.24
N LEU A 105 -2.41 -11.73 -1.31
CA LEU A 105 -1.62 -12.80 -1.91
C LEU A 105 -0.49 -13.29 -0.99
N LEU A 106 0.12 -12.38 -0.23
CA LEU A 106 1.14 -12.72 0.74
C LEU A 106 0.56 -13.50 1.93
N ALA A 107 -0.63 -13.11 2.42
CA ALA A 107 -1.32 -13.81 3.50
C ALA A 107 -1.75 -15.22 3.06
N ASP A 108 -2.26 -15.35 1.83
CA ASP A 108 -2.57 -16.64 1.23
C ASP A 108 -1.33 -17.54 1.14
N SER A 109 -0.18 -16.99 0.73
CA SER A 109 1.08 -17.71 0.68
C SER A 109 1.55 -18.18 2.06
N PHE A 110 1.50 -17.30 3.07
CA PHE A 110 1.85 -17.65 4.45
C PHE A 110 0.91 -18.70 5.03
N SER A 111 -0.39 -18.62 4.75
CA SER A 111 -1.37 -19.62 5.18
C SER A 111 -1.05 -21.01 4.61
N ARG A 112 -0.61 -21.09 3.35
CA ARG A 112 -0.30 -22.36 2.69
C ARG A 112 1.09 -22.93 3.01
N ARG A 113 2.08 -22.07 3.31
CA ARG A 113 3.51 -22.46 3.35
C ARG A 113 4.25 -22.06 4.62
N GLY A 114 3.61 -21.30 5.51
CA GLY A 114 4.27 -20.63 6.64
C GLY A 114 4.97 -19.33 6.24
N ALA A 115 5.31 -18.52 7.24
CA ALA A 115 6.20 -17.37 7.07
C ALA A 115 7.65 -17.84 7.33
N THR A 116 8.51 -17.75 6.31
CA THR A 116 9.91 -18.16 6.36
C THR A 116 10.84 -16.98 6.20
#